data_AF-A0A938CMZ6-F1
#
_entry.id   AF-A0A938CMZ6-F1
#
_cell.length_a   1.000
_cell.length_b   1.000
_cell.length_c   1.000
_cell.angle_alpha   90.00
_cell.angle_beta   90.00
_cell.angle_gamma   90.00
#
_symmetry.space_group_name_H-M   'P 1'
#
loop_
_entity.id
_entity.type
_entity.pdbx_description
1 polymer ?
#
loop_
_entity_poly.entity_id
_entity_poly.type
_entity_poly.pdbx_seq_one_letter_code
_entity_poly.pdbx_strand_id
1 'polypeptide(L)'
;MAKPVLAVGTALALLATGLLPVCAQEPPPTFRVGVVDLELVGRRFDRKIKEEEALTQWYVGEQRWLQELDGYIFCVAAEWEKALTLLRTPKAQRTPEQQAELKTILDEGTKRETRYQDLRGRQANGTITKDEENELKVLSDIPAVRSTDRDARIEALEAELQRRMTGIREELMRPVRETVNAIAAEKGLALILEKDYVYFGGEDVTEDVIKRLNETAPPVAGAAGAGADAAPGADKPKEGEGDKPAEGGNP
;
A
#
# COMPACT_ATOMS: atom_id res chain seq x y z
N MET A 1 19.63 86.15 56.42
CA MET A 1 19.38 86.22 54.96
C MET A 1 17.86 86.21 54.75
N ALA A 2 17.41 86.89 53.70
CA ALA A 2 16.15 87.62 53.60
C ALA A 2 14.86 86.77 53.41
N LYS A 3 13.73 87.26 53.94
CA LYS A 3 12.35 87.08 53.39
C LYS A 3 12.22 87.97 52.11
N PRO A 4 11.17 87.99 51.23
CA PRO A 4 9.74 87.67 51.46
C PRO A 4 8.88 87.24 50.19
N VAL A 5 7.55 87.26 50.35
CA VAL A 5 6.45 87.71 49.42
C VAL A 5 5.53 86.68 48.71
N LEU A 6 4.23 86.97 48.89
CA LEU A 6 2.97 86.60 48.22
C LEU A 6 3.00 86.37 46.69
N ALA A 7 2.03 85.57 46.21
CA ALA A 7 1.10 86.04 45.17
C ALA A 7 -0.24 85.27 45.18
N VAL A 8 -1.32 86.03 45.35
CA VAL A 8 -2.70 85.69 44.97
C VAL A 8 -2.81 85.85 43.46
N GLY A 9 -3.55 84.97 42.76
CA GLY A 9 -3.73 85.08 41.31
C GLY A 9 -4.92 84.28 40.78
N THR A 10 -5.99 84.99 40.52
CA THR A 10 -7.30 84.58 40.01
C THR A 10 -7.27 84.27 38.51
N ALA A 11 -8.21 83.41 38.08
CA ALA A 11 -8.86 83.33 36.76
C ALA A 11 -8.06 82.80 35.54
N LEU A 12 -8.59 81.74 34.90
CA LEU A 12 -9.06 81.82 33.50
C LEU A 12 -9.98 80.65 33.17
N ALA A 13 -11.19 80.96 32.71
CA ALA A 13 -12.10 80.01 32.09
C ALA A 13 -11.60 79.64 30.69
N LEU A 14 -11.68 78.35 30.34
CA LEU A 14 -11.58 77.88 28.96
C LEU A 14 -12.59 76.76 28.76
N LEU A 15 -13.69 77.12 28.09
CA LEU A 15 -14.56 76.18 27.38
C LEU A 15 -13.72 75.45 26.33
N ALA A 16 -13.65 74.13 26.42
CA ALA A 16 -13.22 73.28 25.33
C ALA A 16 -14.19 72.09 25.21
N THR A 17 -14.98 72.15 24.15
CA THR A 17 -15.74 71.08 23.51
C THR A 17 -15.13 69.69 23.67
N GLY A 18 -15.77 68.83 24.47
CA GLY A 18 -15.48 67.41 24.54
C GLY A 18 -16.18 66.65 23.42
N LEU A 19 -15.38 66.16 22.48
CA LEU A 19 -15.72 65.16 21.47
C LEU A 19 -16.57 64.02 22.06
N LEU A 20 -17.63 63.65 21.34
CA LEU A 20 -18.30 62.37 21.53
C LEU A 20 -17.30 61.23 21.29
N PRO A 21 -17.33 60.15 22.10
CA PRO A 21 -16.57 58.96 21.79
C PRO A 21 -17.17 58.33 20.54
N VAL A 22 -16.46 58.41 19.42
CA VAL A 22 -16.66 57.49 18.30
C VAL A 22 -16.31 56.11 18.85
N CYS A 23 -17.34 55.32 19.15
CA CYS A 23 -17.19 53.89 19.31
C CYS A 23 -16.60 53.37 17.99
N ALA A 24 -15.32 53.02 18.01
CA ALA A 24 -14.73 52.21 16.95
C ALA A 24 -15.49 50.88 16.96
N GLN A 25 -16.49 50.75 16.09
CA GLN A 25 -17.06 49.46 15.75
C GLN A 25 -15.92 48.67 15.10
N GLU A 26 -15.42 47.63 15.78
CA GLU A 26 -14.63 46.60 15.10
C GLU A 26 -15.45 46.16 13.88
N PRO A 27 -14.84 46.13 12.68
CA PRO A 27 -15.55 45.72 11.49
C PRO A 27 -16.15 44.33 11.74
N PRO A 28 -17.40 44.07 11.30
CA PRO A 28 -18.03 42.78 11.52
C PRO A 28 -17.11 41.69 10.98
N PRO A 29 -16.97 40.54 11.69
CA PRO A 29 -16.11 39.46 11.24
C PRO A 29 -16.51 39.10 9.81
N THR A 30 -15.60 39.33 8.87
CA THR A 30 -15.87 39.10 7.47
C THR A 30 -15.91 37.60 7.26
N PHE A 31 -17.08 37.08 6.92
CA PHE A 31 -17.24 35.67 6.61
C PHE A 31 -16.56 35.38 5.27
N ARG A 32 -15.33 34.85 5.34
CA ARG A 32 -14.52 34.52 4.16
C ARG A 32 -14.59 33.03 3.87
N VAL A 33 -14.81 32.70 2.61
CA VAL A 33 -14.88 31.33 2.11
C VAL A 33 -13.66 31.05 1.25
N GLY A 34 -12.96 29.96 1.54
CA GLY A 34 -11.92 29.40 0.70
C GLY A 34 -12.44 28.29 -0.20
N VAL A 35 -11.69 28.01 -1.26
CA VAL A 35 -11.91 26.89 -2.16
C VAL A 35 -10.61 26.10 -2.28
N VAL A 36 -10.69 24.78 -2.28
CA VAL A 36 -9.55 23.90 -2.50
C VAL A 36 -9.88 22.85 -3.55
N ASP A 37 -8.93 22.57 -4.42
CA ASP A 37 -9.00 21.48 -5.40
C ASP A 37 -8.21 20.27 -4.86
N LEU A 38 -8.88 19.37 -4.15
CA LEU A 38 -8.25 18.18 -3.57
C LEU A 38 -7.80 17.18 -4.64
N GLU A 39 -8.42 17.18 -5.83
CA GLU A 39 -7.93 16.37 -6.95
C GLU A 39 -6.56 16.87 -7.40
N LEU A 40 -6.40 18.18 -7.62
CA LEU A 40 -5.12 18.78 -7.98
C LEU A 40 -4.08 18.65 -6.87
N VAL A 41 -4.49 18.83 -5.61
CA VAL A 41 -3.63 18.55 -4.44
C VAL A 41 -3.14 17.12 -4.48
N GLY A 42 -4.04 16.14 -4.66
CA GLY A 42 -3.67 14.72 -4.74
C GLY A 42 -2.74 14.42 -5.92
N ARG A 43 -2.92 15.07 -7.08
CA ARG A 43 -2.05 14.89 -8.25
C ARG A 43 -0.67 15.52 -8.11
N ARG A 44 -0.51 16.54 -7.24
CA ARG A 44 0.74 17.29 -7.05
C ARG A 44 1.37 17.09 -5.68
N PHE A 45 0.84 16.18 -4.88
CA PHE A 45 1.41 15.81 -3.60
C PHE A 45 2.51 14.77 -3.82
N ASP A 46 3.78 15.19 -3.70
CA ASP A 46 4.94 14.38 -4.07
C ASP A 46 5.01 13.06 -3.31
N ARG A 47 4.60 13.06 -2.04
CA ARG A 47 4.55 11.84 -1.22
C ARG A 47 3.57 10.82 -1.80
N LYS A 48 2.37 11.26 -2.19
CA LYS A 48 1.36 10.40 -2.83
C LYS A 48 1.89 9.79 -4.12
N ILE A 49 2.47 10.63 -4.99
CA ILE A 49 3.04 10.21 -6.27
C ILE A 49 4.10 9.12 -6.04
N LYS A 50 5.04 9.36 -5.13
CA LYS A 50 6.11 8.40 -4.80
C LYS A 50 5.57 7.09 -4.23
N GLU A 51 4.57 7.14 -3.35
CA GLU A 51 3.95 5.94 -2.78
C GLU A 51 3.17 5.14 -3.84
N GLU A 52 2.44 5.80 -4.75
CA GLU A 52 1.74 5.16 -5.87
C GLU A 52 2.71 4.56 -6.90
N GLU A 53 3.81 5.24 -7.20
CA GLU A 53 4.89 4.71 -8.04
C GLU A 53 5.55 3.49 -7.41
N ALA A 54 5.87 3.55 -6.11
CA ALA A 54 6.44 2.43 -5.37
C ALA A 54 5.48 1.24 -5.34
N LEU A 55 4.17 1.48 -5.14
CA LEU A 55 3.16 0.43 -5.20
C LEU A 55 3.07 -0.19 -6.59
N THR A 56 3.11 0.62 -7.64
CA THR A 56 3.10 0.15 -9.04
C THR A 56 4.33 -0.71 -9.34
N GLN A 57 5.52 -0.24 -8.96
CA GLN A 57 6.76 -0.98 -9.15
C GLN A 57 6.76 -2.29 -8.36
N TRP A 58 6.27 -2.27 -7.13
CA TRP A 58 6.09 -3.48 -6.33
C TRP A 58 5.15 -4.48 -7.01
N TYR A 59 3.98 -4.02 -7.48
CA TYR A 59 2.99 -4.88 -8.13
C TYR A 59 3.52 -5.50 -9.42
N VAL A 60 4.19 -4.71 -10.27
CA VAL A 60 4.86 -5.21 -11.48
C VAL A 60 5.96 -6.24 -11.12
N GLY A 61 6.69 -6.01 -10.03
CA GLY A 61 7.67 -6.95 -9.50
C GLY A 61 7.04 -8.28 -9.09
N GLU A 62 5.93 -8.24 -8.34
CA GLU A 62 5.23 -9.44 -7.89
C GLU A 62 4.60 -10.21 -9.07
N GLN A 63 4.03 -9.50 -10.05
CA GLN A 63 3.53 -10.12 -11.28
C GLN A 63 4.65 -10.82 -12.07
N ARG A 64 5.83 -10.20 -12.19
CA ARG A 64 6.98 -10.85 -12.83
C ARG A 64 7.41 -12.10 -12.06
N TRP A 65 7.42 -12.03 -10.73
CA TRP A 65 7.75 -13.19 -9.89
C TRP A 65 6.74 -14.34 -10.09
N LEU A 66 5.43 -14.04 -10.15
CA LEU A 66 4.39 -15.04 -10.46
C LEU A 66 4.55 -15.63 -11.86
N GLN A 67 4.92 -14.83 -12.86
CA GLN A 67 5.21 -15.33 -14.21
C GLN A 67 6.45 -16.24 -14.24
N GLU A 68 7.49 -15.93 -13.46
CA GLU A 68 8.66 -16.80 -13.33
C GLU A 68 8.28 -18.15 -12.69
N LEU A 69 7.32 -18.18 -11.76
CA LEU A 69 6.82 -19.41 -11.14
C LEU A 69 6.11 -20.36 -12.11
N ASP A 70 5.56 -19.85 -13.21
CA ASP A 70 4.88 -20.69 -14.22
C ASP A 70 5.83 -21.75 -14.80
N GLY A 71 7.13 -21.45 -14.86
CA GLY A 71 8.16 -22.42 -15.29
C GLY A 71 8.36 -23.60 -14.35
N TYR A 72 7.85 -23.53 -13.12
CA TYR A 72 8.09 -24.50 -12.05
C TYR A 72 6.86 -25.36 -11.74
N ILE A 73 5.80 -25.31 -12.56
CA ILE A 73 4.55 -26.04 -12.35
C ILE A 73 4.73 -27.57 -12.29
N PHE A 74 5.78 -28.12 -12.93
CA PHE A 74 6.11 -29.55 -12.88
C PHE A 74 7.15 -29.93 -11.80
N CYS A 75 7.41 -29.02 -10.86
CA CYS A 75 8.32 -29.27 -9.74
C CYS A 75 7.59 -29.94 -8.57
N VAL A 76 8.27 -30.90 -7.93
CA VAL A 76 7.73 -31.53 -6.71
C VAL A 76 7.78 -30.55 -5.54
N ALA A 77 7.10 -30.87 -4.43
CA ALA A 77 6.89 -29.91 -3.33
C ALA A 77 8.19 -29.29 -2.78
N ALA A 78 9.21 -30.10 -2.53
CA ALA A 78 10.48 -29.61 -2.02
C ALA A 78 11.20 -28.65 -2.99
N GLU A 79 11.13 -28.95 -4.29
CA GLU A 79 11.72 -28.11 -5.34
C GLU A 79 10.94 -26.83 -5.55
N TRP A 80 9.61 -26.89 -5.49
CA TRP A 80 8.72 -25.74 -5.56
C TRP A 80 9.00 -24.75 -4.43
N GLU A 81 9.07 -25.21 -3.18
CA GLU A 81 9.41 -24.36 -2.04
C GLU A 81 10.80 -23.74 -2.17
N LYS A 82 11.77 -24.52 -2.67
CA LYS A 82 13.10 -23.99 -2.95
C LYS A 82 13.08 -22.93 -4.05
N ALA A 83 12.34 -23.16 -5.14
CA ALA A 83 12.16 -22.18 -6.21
C ALA A 83 11.48 -20.90 -5.70
N LEU A 84 10.43 -21.01 -4.88
CA LEU A 84 9.75 -19.88 -4.26
C LEU A 84 10.73 -18.97 -3.53
N THR A 85 11.59 -19.54 -2.68
CA THR A 85 12.58 -18.76 -1.91
C THR A 85 13.63 -18.09 -2.79
N LEU A 86 14.18 -18.82 -3.76
CA LEU A 86 15.24 -18.33 -4.65
C LEU A 86 14.73 -17.26 -5.62
N LEU A 87 13.47 -17.38 -6.08
CA LEU A 87 12.87 -16.42 -7.01
C LEU A 87 12.55 -15.07 -6.37
N ARG A 88 12.43 -14.99 -5.04
CA ARG A 88 12.25 -13.71 -4.33
C ARG A 88 13.42 -12.76 -4.51
N THR A 89 14.63 -13.28 -4.72
CA THR A 89 15.78 -12.45 -5.06
C THR A 89 15.62 -11.96 -6.51
N PRO A 90 15.70 -10.65 -6.80
CA PRO A 90 15.66 -10.14 -8.16
C PRO A 90 16.72 -10.80 -9.04
N LYS A 91 16.38 -11.12 -10.29
CA LYS A 91 17.29 -11.83 -11.21
C LYS A 91 18.69 -11.24 -11.29
N ALA A 92 18.82 -9.90 -11.27
CA ALA A 92 20.10 -9.19 -11.31
C ALA A 92 20.97 -9.35 -10.04
N GLN A 93 20.37 -9.76 -8.92
CA GLN A 93 21.00 -9.93 -7.61
C GLN A 93 21.21 -11.40 -7.22
N ARG A 94 20.73 -12.34 -8.05
CA ARG A 94 20.89 -13.78 -7.78
C ARG A 94 22.35 -14.19 -7.95
N THR A 95 22.90 -14.91 -6.98
CA THR A 95 24.27 -15.45 -7.07
C THR A 95 24.36 -16.54 -8.14
N PRO A 96 25.55 -16.85 -8.67
CA PRO A 96 25.73 -17.95 -9.62
C PRO A 96 25.22 -19.30 -9.08
N GLU A 97 25.39 -19.55 -7.79
CA GLU A 97 24.92 -20.77 -7.12
C GLU A 97 23.39 -20.83 -7.11
N GLN A 98 22.72 -19.72 -6.78
CA GLN A 98 21.25 -19.64 -6.81
C GLN A 98 20.71 -19.84 -8.23
N GLN A 99 21.39 -19.30 -9.24
CA GLN A 99 21.00 -19.48 -10.64
C GLN A 99 21.18 -20.92 -11.11
N ALA A 100 22.30 -21.57 -10.74
CA ALA A 100 22.55 -22.97 -11.05
C ALA A 100 21.50 -23.88 -10.41
N GLU A 101 21.15 -23.62 -9.15
CA GLU A 101 20.12 -24.36 -8.42
C GLU A 101 18.73 -24.23 -9.06
N LEU A 102 18.30 -23.00 -9.38
CA LEU A 102 17.04 -22.77 -10.11
C LEU A 102 17.03 -23.49 -11.46
N LYS A 103 18.16 -23.49 -12.18
CA LYS A 103 18.30 -24.22 -13.43
C LYS A 103 18.14 -25.73 -13.22
N THR A 104 18.77 -26.31 -12.21
CA THR A 104 18.62 -27.74 -11.90
C THR A 104 17.17 -28.09 -11.61
N ILE A 105 16.48 -27.28 -10.81
CA ILE A 105 15.05 -27.46 -10.53
C ILE A 105 14.23 -27.45 -11.83
N LEU A 106 14.45 -26.45 -12.70
CA LEU A 106 13.76 -26.34 -14.00
C LEU A 106 14.05 -27.54 -14.91
N ASP A 107 15.30 -27.99 -14.97
CA ASP A 107 15.70 -29.13 -15.80
C ASP A 107 14.99 -30.41 -15.34
N GLU A 108 14.91 -30.65 -14.03
CA GLU A 108 14.16 -31.80 -13.46
C GLU A 108 12.65 -31.68 -13.71
N GLY A 109 12.07 -30.49 -13.53
CA GLY A 109 10.67 -30.22 -13.88
C GLY A 109 10.38 -30.50 -15.36
N THR A 110 11.28 -30.09 -16.26
CA THR A 110 11.15 -30.30 -17.72
C THR A 110 11.22 -31.78 -18.08
N LYS A 111 12.07 -32.57 -17.41
CA LYS A 111 12.13 -34.02 -17.58
C LYS A 111 10.81 -34.68 -17.18
N ARG A 112 10.23 -34.27 -16.04
CA ARG A 112 8.93 -34.77 -15.58
C ARG A 112 7.81 -34.41 -16.54
N GLU A 113 7.79 -33.18 -17.04
CA GLU A 113 6.79 -32.76 -18.03
C GLU A 113 6.91 -33.58 -19.32
N THR A 114 8.13 -33.78 -19.82
CA THR A 114 8.36 -34.58 -21.02
C THR A 114 7.89 -36.03 -20.81
N ARG A 115 8.17 -36.60 -19.63
CA ARG A 115 7.70 -37.94 -19.25
C ARG A 115 6.17 -38.01 -19.17
N TYR A 116 5.54 -37.01 -18.57
CA TYR A 116 4.08 -36.90 -18.50
C TYR A 116 3.45 -36.89 -19.91
N GLN A 117 3.99 -36.08 -20.82
CA GLN A 117 3.49 -36.00 -22.20
C GLN A 117 3.69 -37.31 -22.98
N ASP A 118 4.83 -37.98 -22.84
CA ASP A 118 5.08 -39.30 -23.44
C ASP A 118 4.07 -40.34 -22.94
N LEU A 119 3.87 -40.42 -21.62
CA LEU A 119 2.92 -41.35 -21.01
C LEU A 119 1.48 -41.07 -21.44
N ARG A 120 1.08 -39.79 -21.55
CA ARG A 120 -0.23 -39.42 -22.10
C ARG A 120 -0.40 -39.85 -23.55
N GLY A 121 0.64 -39.70 -24.38
CA GLY A 121 0.63 -40.18 -25.76
C GLY A 121 0.48 -41.71 -25.84
N ARG A 122 1.20 -42.45 -25.00
CA ARG A 122 1.10 -43.92 -24.91
C ARG A 122 -0.27 -44.38 -24.41
N GLN A 123 -0.84 -43.69 -23.43
CA GLN A 123 -2.19 -43.96 -22.94
C GLN A 123 -3.23 -43.79 -24.06
N ALA A 124 -3.14 -42.71 -24.84
CA ALA A 124 -4.03 -42.47 -25.97
C ALA A 124 -3.91 -43.56 -27.06
N ASN A 125 -2.71 -44.13 -27.23
CA ASN A 125 -2.42 -45.20 -28.17
C ASN A 125 -2.68 -46.62 -27.62
N GLY A 126 -3.08 -46.74 -26.35
CA GLY A 126 -3.36 -48.03 -25.69
C GLY A 126 -2.14 -48.90 -25.41
N THR A 127 -0.92 -48.33 -25.41
CA THR A 127 0.34 -49.07 -25.22
C THR A 127 0.94 -48.95 -23.81
N ILE A 128 0.17 -48.42 -22.85
CA ILE A 128 0.63 -48.16 -21.48
C ILE A 128 0.58 -49.41 -20.59
N THR A 129 1.60 -49.59 -19.76
CA THR A 129 1.65 -50.63 -18.72
C THR A 129 1.02 -50.15 -17.40
N LYS A 130 0.74 -51.08 -16.48
CA LYS A 130 0.16 -50.74 -15.16
C LYS A 130 1.07 -49.83 -14.32
N ASP A 131 2.38 -50.05 -14.37
CA ASP A 131 3.34 -49.22 -13.64
C ASP A 131 3.41 -47.81 -14.22
N GLU A 132 3.37 -47.68 -15.55
CA GLU A 132 3.30 -46.40 -16.25
C GLU A 132 1.98 -45.65 -16.01
N GLU A 133 0.86 -46.37 -15.84
CA GLU A 133 -0.42 -45.77 -15.46
C GLU A 133 -0.36 -45.15 -14.06
N ASN A 134 0.28 -45.84 -13.10
CA ASN A 134 0.51 -45.30 -11.77
C ASN A 134 1.44 -44.06 -11.80
N GLU A 135 2.51 -44.12 -12.59
CA GLU A 135 3.42 -42.99 -12.78
C GLU A 135 2.71 -41.78 -13.39
N LEU A 136 1.88 -42.01 -14.41
CA LEU A 136 1.07 -40.98 -15.04
C LEU A 136 0.14 -40.29 -14.05
N LYS A 137 -0.51 -41.05 -13.16
CA LYS A 137 -1.37 -40.49 -12.11
C LYS A 137 -0.57 -39.57 -11.16
N VAL A 138 0.60 -40.00 -10.71
CA VAL A 138 1.46 -39.18 -9.86
C VAL A 138 1.89 -37.90 -10.58
N LEU A 139 2.28 -38.01 -11.85
CA LEU A 139 2.71 -36.86 -12.66
C LEU A 139 1.57 -35.90 -12.99
N SER A 140 0.32 -36.38 -13.11
CA SER A 140 -0.84 -35.51 -13.34
C SER A 140 -1.21 -34.67 -12.11
N ASP A 141 -0.94 -35.17 -10.90
CA ASP A 141 -1.29 -34.48 -9.67
C ASP A 141 -0.36 -33.28 -9.41
N ILE A 142 0.90 -33.35 -9.84
CA ILE A 142 1.89 -32.28 -9.64
C ILE A 142 1.40 -30.93 -10.18
N PRO A 143 1.12 -30.76 -11.49
CA PRO A 143 0.71 -29.46 -12.03
C PRO A 143 -0.63 -28.98 -11.46
N ALA A 144 -1.55 -29.88 -11.11
CA ALA A 144 -2.84 -29.52 -10.51
C ALA A 144 -2.66 -28.88 -9.13
N VAL A 145 -1.84 -29.49 -8.28
CA VAL A 145 -1.51 -28.94 -6.96
C VAL A 145 -0.74 -27.62 -7.11
N ARG A 146 0.23 -27.54 -8.03
CA ARG A 146 1.03 -26.31 -8.21
C ARG A 146 0.23 -25.15 -8.80
N SER A 147 -0.72 -25.42 -9.69
CA SER A 147 -1.66 -24.39 -10.16
C SER A 147 -2.50 -23.86 -9.00
N THR A 148 -2.99 -24.75 -8.12
CA THR A 148 -3.77 -24.33 -6.94
C THR A 148 -2.94 -23.43 -6.01
N ASP A 149 -1.70 -23.82 -5.71
CA ASP A 149 -0.78 -23.03 -4.87
C ASP A 149 -0.49 -21.65 -5.50
N ARG A 150 -0.35 -21.61 -6.83
CA ARG A 150 -0.13 -20.39 -7.59
C ARG A 150 -1.37 -19.49 -7.58
N ASP A 151 -2.56 -20.04 -7.79
CA ASP A 151 -3.79 -19.27 -7.84
C ASP A 151 -4.09 -18.64 -6.46
N ALA A 152 -3.86 -19.38 -5.37
CA ALA A 152 -3.92 -18.83 -4.01
C ALA A 152 -2.96 -17.65 -3.79
N ARG A 153 -1.79 -17.64 -4.46
CA ARG A 153 -0.83 -16.52 -4.41
C ARG A 153 -1.31 -15.31 -5.21
N ILE A 154 -1.98 -15.53 -6.34
CA ILE A 154 -2.61 -14.46 -7.13
C ILE A 154 -3.69 -13.78 -6.29
N GLU A 155 -4.58 -14.57 -5.67
CA GLU A 155 -5.63 -14.03 -4.79
C GLU A 155 -5.04 -13.23 -3.61
N ALA A 156 -3.97 -13.75 -2.98
CA ALA A 156 -3.29 -13.06 -1.90
C ALA A 156 -2.64 -11.73 -2.37
N LEU A 157 -2.07 -11.71 -3.57
CA LEU A 157 -1.49 -10.49 -4.18
C LEU A 157 -2.57 -9.44 -4.42
N GLU A 158 -3.72 -9.83 -4.99
CA GLU A 158 -4.83 -8.90 -5.22
C GLU A 158 -5.36 -8.30 -3.91
N ALA A 159 -5.52 -9.14 -2.88
CA ALA A 159 -5.93 -8.69 -1.56
C ALA A 159 -4.92 -7.72 -0.93
N GLU A 160 -3.62 -8.01 -1.05
CA GLU A 160 -2.55 -7.15 -0.55
C GLU A 160 -2.47 -5.82 -1.31
N LEU A 161 -2.65 -5.83 -2.63
CA LEU A 161 -2.72 -4.61 -3.44
C LEU A 161 -3.85 -3.69 -2.96
N GLN A 162 -5.07 -4.23 -2.78
CA GLN A 162 -6.21 -3.46 -2.28
C GLN A 162 -5.95 -2.89 -0.88
N ARG A 163 -5.32 -3.69 -0.01
CA ARG A 163 -4.94 -3.28 1.35
C ARG A 163 -3.97 -2.11 1.33
N ARG A 164 -2.92 -2.18 0.50
CA ARG A 164 -1.93 -1.10 0.35
C ARG A 164 -2.52 0.16 -0.26
N MET A 165 -3.36 0.04 -1.30
CA MET A 165 -4.06 1.17 -1.89
C MET A 165 -4.92 1.92 -0.86
N THR A 166 -5.64 1.16 -0.01
CA THR A 166 -6.47 1.73 1.05
C THR A 166 -5.61 2.40 2.13
N GLY A 167 -4.53 1.75 2.57
CA GLY A 167 -3.60 2.30 3.55
C GLY A 167 -2.97 3.62 3.11
N ILE A 168 -2.44 3.68 1.88
CA ILE A 168 -1.89 4.91 1.29
C ILE A 168 -2.94 6.03 1.30
N ARG A 169 -4.18 5.73 0.89
CA ARG A 169 -5.26 6.73 0.90
C ARG A 169 -5.52 7.26 2.31
N GLU A 170 -5.67 6.40 3.29
CA GLU A 170 -5.98 6.79 4.67
C GLU A 170 -4.83 7.58 5.31
N GLU A 171 -3.59 7.14 5.11
CA GLU A 171 -2.40 7.79 5.66
C GLU A 171 -2.19 9.20 5.12
N LEU A 172 -2.51 9.42 3.83
CA LEU A 172 -2.30 10.70 3.16
C LEU A 172 -3.46 11.68 3.35
N MET A 173 -4.66 11.22 3.71
CA MET A 173 -5.81 12.11 3.96
C MET A 173 -5.61 12.99 5.20
N ARG A 174 -4.94 12.47 6.23
CA ARG A 174 -4.67 13.22 7.46
C ARG A 174 -3.79 14.46 7.23
N PRO A 175 -2.59 14.38 6.64
CA PRO A 175 -1.74 15.55 6.43
C PRO A 175 -2.40 16.59 5.51
N VAL A 176 -3.18 16.16 4.52
CA VAL A 176 -3.97 17.05 3.66
C VAL A 176 -4.97 17.85 4.50
N ARG A 177 -5.77 17.18 5.33
CA ARG A 177 -6.74 17.83 6.21
C ARG A 177 -6.09 18.79 7.19
N GLU A 178 -5.00 18.38 7.83
CA GLU A 178 -4.25 19.21 8.78
C GLU A 178 -3.69 20.46 8.09
N THR A 179 -3.15 20.33 6.88
CA THR A 179 -2.63 21.45 6.09
C THR A 179 -3.72 22.42 5.66
N VAL A 180 -4.85 21.90 5.18
CA VAL A 180 -6.02 22.72 4.81
C VAL A 180 -6.53 23.51 6.02
N ASN A 181 -6.64 22.86 7.19
CA ASN A 181 -7.05 23.53 8.43
C ASN A 181 -6.07 24.62 8.86
N ALA A 182 -4.77 24.38 8.75
CA ALA A 182 -3.75 25.37 9.09
C ALA A 182 -3.85 26.61 8.19
N ILE A 183 -3.99 26.40 6.87
CA ILE A 183 -4.12 27.50 5.90
C ILE A 183 -5.44 28.27 6.10
N ALA A 184 -6.53 27.57 6.42
CA ALA A 184 -7.80 28.20 6.77
C ALA A 184 -7.63 29.17 7.95
N ALA A 185 -6.98 28.71 9.03
CA ALA A 185 -6.73 29.51 10.22
C ALA A 185 -5.79 30.70 9.93
N GLU A 186 -4.71 30.48 9.18
CA GLU A 186 -3.74 31.53 8.80
C GLU A 186 -4.38 32.64 7.95
N LYS A 187 -5.31 32.29 7.06
CA LYS A 187 -6.00 33.24 6.17
C LYS A 187 -7.30 33.80 6.74
N GLY A 188 -7.73 33.33 7.92
CA GLY A 188 -9.00 33.73 8.53
C GLY A 188 -10.22 33.29 7.72
N LEU A 189 -10.16 32.10 7.10
CA LEU A 189 -11.27 31.52 6.34
C LEU A 189 -12.20 30.76 7.29
N ALA A 190 -13.50 31.06 7.22
CA ALA A 190 -14.51 30.43 8.07
C ALA A 190 -15.00 29.09 7.51
N LEU A 191 -14.87 28.89 6.19
CA LEU A 191 -15.30 27.69 5.48
C LEU A 191 -14.38 27.45 4.29
N ILE A 192 -13.99 26.20 4.05
CA ILE A 192 -13.34 25.78 2.81
C ILE A 192 -14.25 24.77 2.11
N LEU A 193 -14.50 25.03 0.82
CA LEU A 193 -15.29 24.15 -0.04
C LEU A 193 -14.40 23.47 -1.06
N GLU A 194 -14.81 22.28 -1.48
CA GLU A 194 -14.15 21.57 -2.57
C GLU A 194 -14.53 22.18 -3.92
N LYS A 195 -13.53 22.38 -4.79
CA LYS A 195 -13.67 23.11 -6.06
C LYS A 195 -14.71 22.53 -7.00
N ASP A 196 -14.88 21.21 -7.00
CA ASP A 196 -15.88 20.52 -7.83
C ASP A 196 -17.33 20.94 -7.53
N TYR A 197 -17.60 21.48 -6.34
CA TYR A 197 -18.92 21.96 -5.95
C TYR A 197 -19.08 23.49 -6.04
N VAL A 198 -18.03 24.21 -6.48
CA VAL A 198 -18.00 25.67 -6.51
C VAL A 198 -17.85 26.16 -7.95
N TYR A 199 -18.92 26.69 -8.51
CA TYR A 199 -18.89 27.27 -9.85
C TYR A 199 -18.20 28.63 -9.91
N PHE A 200 -18.42 29.49 -8.91
CA PHE A 200 -17.88 30.85 -8.86
C PHE A 200 -17.65 31.32 -7.42
N GLY A 201 -16.56 32.09 -7.20
CA GLY A 201 -16.27 32.76 -5.93
C GLY A 201 -15.34 31.97 -5.01
N GLY A 202 -15.11 32.55 -3.82
CA GLY A 202 -14.17 32.04 -2.81
C GLY A 202 -12.70 32.32 -3.15
N GLU A 203 -11.84 32.25 -2.13
CA GLU A 203 -10.39 32.35 -2.30
C GLU A 203 -9.81 30.96 -2.54
N ASP A 204 -9.23 30.72 -3.73
CA ASP A 204 -8.55 29.46 -4.03
C ASP A 204 -7.25 29.35 -3.21
N VAL A 205 -7.18 28.35 -2.34
CA VAL A 205 -6.01 28.06 -1.48
C VAL A 205 -5.23 26.83 -1.94
N THR A 206 -5.54 26.29 -3.12
CA THR A 206 -4.99 25.02 -3.62
C THR A 206 -3.46 25.04 -3.70
N GLU A 207 -2.87 26.09 -4.27
CA GLU A 207 -1.40 26.17 -4.41
C GLU A 207 -0.70 26.29 -3.04
N ASP A 208 -1.32 26.98 -2.08
CA ASP A 208 -0.79 27.11 -0.72
C ASP A 208 -0.78 25.73 -0.02
N VAL A 209 -1.84 24.94 -0.20
CA VAL A 209 -1.96 23.57 0.33
C VAL A 209 -0.90 22.66 -0.29
N ILE A 210 -0.78 22.67 -1.62
CA ILE A 210 0.22 21.87 -2.35
C ILE A 210 1.63 22.20 -1.86
N LYS A 211 1.96 23.50 -1.81
CA LYS A 211 3.28 23.96 -1.38
C LYS A 211 3.58 23.51 0.04
N ARG A 212 2.66 23.73 0.98
CA ARG A 212 2.86 23.36 2.39
C ARG A 212 3.00 21.85 2.57
N LEU A 213 2.18 21.05 1.89
CA LEU A 213 2.27 19.58 1.94
C LEU A 213 3.63 19.05 1.48
N ASN A 214 4.16 19.63 0.40
CA ASN A 214 5.45 19.22 -0.14
C ASN A 214 6.65 19.75 0.68
N GLU A 215 6.47 20.83 1.45
CA GLU A 215 7.49 21.36 2.38
C GLU A 215 7.54 20.61 3.73
N THR A 216 6.40 20.11 4.22
CA THR A 216 6.28 19.50 5.55
C THR A 216 6.28 17.98 5.54
N ALA A 217 6.30 17.33 4.37
CA ALA A 217 6.37 15.88 4.27
C ALA A 217 7.71 15.35 4.84
N PRO A 218 7.72 14.61 5.96
CA PRO A 218 8.92 13.93 6.39
C PRO A 218 9.31 12.86 5.35
N PRO A 219 10.62 12.58 5.17
CA PRO A 219 11.06 11.49 4.33
C PRO A 219 10.54 10.16 4.88
N VAL A 220 9.92 9.37 4.01
CA VAL A 220 9.38 8.02 4.29
C VAL A 220 10.44 7.11 4.93
N ALA A 221 10.35 6.91 6.24
CA ALA A 221 10.95 5.77 6.93
C ALA A 221 9.95 4.61 6.85
N GLY A 222 10.02 3.81 5.79
CA GLY A 222 9.08 2.70 5.61
C GLY A 222 9.05 2.04 4.24
N ALA A 223 10.20 1.92 3.56
CA ALA A 223 10.34 1.08 2.37
C ALA A 223 11.65 0.29 2.38
N ALA A 224 12.14 -0.05 3.58
CA ALA A 224 13.24 -0.98 3.77
C ALA A 224 12.78 -2.08 4.72
N GLY A 225 12.34 -3.21 4.16
CA GLY A 225 12.22 -4.49 4.85
C GLY A 225 11.01 -4.67 5.78
N ALA A 226 9.87 -5.07 5.22
CA ALA A 226 8.87 -5.87 5.94
C ALA A 226 7.94 -6.53 4.91
N GLY A 227 8.41 -7.65 4.36
CA GLY A 227 7.67 -8.53 3.45
C GLY A 227 8.36 -9.89 3.34
N ALA A 228 9.05 -10.30 4.41
CA ALA A 228 9.28 -11.69 4.72
C ALA A 228 8.20 -12.06 5.75
N ASP A 229 7.60 -13.23 5.61
CA ASP A 229 6.49 -13.77 6.41
C ASP A 229 5.09 -13.17 6.17
N ALA A 230 4.45 -13.64 5.11
CA ALA A 230 3.04 -14.05 5.15
C ALA A 230 2.71 -14.93 3.93
N ALA A 231 3.23 -16.16 3.90
CA ALA A 231 2.61 -17.22 3.12
C ALA A 231 1.41 -17.74 3.92
N PRO A 232 0.16 -17.67 3.44
CA PRO A 232 -0.94 -18.35 4.11
C PRO A 232 -0.91 -19.83 3.75
N GLY A 233 -0.87 -20.68 4.79
CA GLY A 233 -1.52 -22.00 4.80
C GLY A 233 -0.78 -23.17 4.16
N ALA A 234 0.26 -23.69 4.82
CA ALA A 234 0.50 -25.13 4.81
C ALA A 234 -0.48 -25.78 5.81
N ASP A 235 -1.68 -26.14 5.37
CA ASP A 235 -2.54 -27.03 6.16
C ASP A 235 -2.12 -28.48 5.87
N LYS A 236 -1.74 -29.17 6.94
CA LYS A 236 -1.19 -30.52 6.95
C LYS A 236 -2.33 -31.50 6.64
N PRO A 237 -2.22 -32.44 5.68
CA PRO A 237 -3.13 -33.58 5.67
C PRO A 237 -2.84 -34.41 6.92
N LYS A 238 -3.86 -34.60 7.77
CA LYS A 238 -3.84 -35.60 8.85
C LYS A 238 -3.63 -36.98 8.24
N GLU A 239 -2.52 -37.63 8.58
CA GLU A 239 -2.42 -39.09 8.56
C GLU A 239 -3.47 -39.64 9.53
N GLY A 240 -4.56 -40.13 8.96
CA GLY A 240 -5.60 -40.87 9.65
C GLY A 240 -5.23 -42.35 9.70
N GLU A 241 -4.59 -42.70 10.80
CA GLU A 241 -4.40 -44.05 11.32
C GLU A 241 -5.72 -44.83 11.39
N GLY A 242 -5.73 -46.08 10.89
CA GLY A 242 -6.77 -47.05 11.21
C GLY A 242 -7.04 -48.07 10.10
N ASP A 243 -6.41 -49.25 10.18
CA ASP A 243 -7.19 -50.48 10.33
C ASP A 243 -6.32 -51.62 10.86
N LYS A 244 -6.70 -52.14 12.03
CA LYS A 244 -6.16 -53.34 12.64
C LYS A 244 -7.41 -54.16 13.01
N PRO A 245 -7.69 -55.31 12.36
CA PRO A 245 -8.84 -56.10 12.75
C PRO A 245 -8.50 -56.85 14.04
N ALA A 246 -9.28 -56.56 15.08
CA ALA A 246 -9.30 -57.32 16.32
C ALA A 246 -10.14 -58.58 16.16
N GLU A 247 -9.59 -59.63 16.74
CA GLU A 247 -10.05 -61.00 16.85
C GLU A 247 -11.09 -61.16 17.99
N GLY A 248 -12.08 -62.03 17.79
CA GLY A 248 -12.98 -62.57 18.84
C GLY A 248 -14.25 -61.73 19.10
N GLY A 249 -15.44 -62.29 19.36
CA GLY A 249 -15.86 -63.65 19.65
C GLY A 249 -17.37 -63.62 19.99
N ASN A 250 -17.96 -64.80 19.94
CA ASN A 250 -19.37 -65.19 20.00
C ASN A 250 -20.24 -64.55 21.11
N PRO A 251 -21.57 -64.71 21.00
CA PRO A 251 -22.22 -65.72 21.87
C PRO A 251 -22.95 -66.85 21.14
#